data_AF-A0AAV2YRW1-F1
#
_entry.id   AF-A0AAV2YRW1-F1
#
_cell.length_a   1.000
_cell.length_b   1.000
_cell.length_c   1.000
_cell.angle_alpha   90.00
_cell.angle_beta   90.00
_cell.angle_gamma   90.00
#
_symmetry.space_group_name_H-M   'P 1'
#
loop_
_entity.id
_entity.type
_entity.pdbx_description
1 polymer ?
#
loop_
_entity_poly.entity_id
_entity_poly.type
_entity_poly.pdbx_seq_one_letter_code
_entity_poly.pdbx_strand_id
1 'polypeptide(L)'
;MFAVVSVRSAVLALAALVALHGAPATADKVCTRTWRDREHLHPDKHALPAATAEQIAEMEELPSKFDWCEKGLCTASWNQHIPQYCGSCFAHGSLSSAQDRIKIMNHAKGYKGPDVMLGRQTFLNCAPAHGLSNGCGGGEPADVYEFMAHYGLPDETCLPYNATDHTKFVNSNQTCSPEGYCMNCMHTPESPDTPVCFPVKKVVRYRAKSYGRISGEHAMMKELLNGPITCGVGCSDEFTWNYTAGIFHDKTNFTDIDHDVEIVGWGEEDGVKFWRVRNSWGTYWGENGFFRIVRGINNLAIEQDCHYVVPDISEEDLVFTERPIYGGSHWGIKPFNLTAAAAINITVESTDDVAYSSLALESHELPDPKDDTITLESLTNNAALRAEEEKPAAGMPVMVLLVAFSAIGGVVGFTVARATRTHSYAPIN
;
A
#
# COMPACT_ATOMS: atom_id res chain seq x y z
N MET A 1 48.97 21.02 74.41
CA MET A 1 49.20 19.83 75.25
C MET A 1 48.77 18.60 74.47
N PHE A 2 49.58 17.55 74.48
CA PHE A 2 49.22 16.17 74.09
C PHE A 2 48.09 15.64 75.00
N ALA A 3 47.31 14.60 74.71
CA ALA A 3 47.01 13.84 73.48
C ALA A 3 45.86 12.86 73.82
N VAL A 4 45.17 12.31 72.81
CA VAL A 4 44.70 10.91 72.85
C VAL A 4 44.93 10.30 71.47
N VAL A 5 45.58 9.13 71.45
CA VAL A 5 45.83 8.27 70.28
C VAL A 5 44.89 7.07 70.37
N SER A 6 44.71 6.34 69.25
CA SER A 6 44.43 4.88 69.16
C SER A 6 43.07 4.51 68.52
N VAL A 7 42.94 3.62 67.51
CA VAL A 7 43.88 3.07 66.50
C VAL A 7 43.12 2.26 65.42
N ARG A 8 43.63 2.22 64.17
CA ARG A 8 43.45 1.21 63.06
C ARG A 8 42.01 0.76 62.69
N SER A 9 41.62 0.76 61.42
CA SER A 9 42.20 -0.02 60.29
C SER A 9 41.72 0.61 58.96
N ALA A 10 42.44 0.69 57.83
CA ALA A 10 43.12 -0.36 57.05
C ALA A 10 42.11 -1.45 56.59
N VAL A 11 41.91 -1.81 55.31
CA VAL A 11 42.75 -1.73 54.09
C VAL A 11 41.83 -1.69 52.84
N LEU A 12 42.44 -1.57 51.64
CA LEU A 12 41.99 -2.04 50.32
C LEU A 12 41.00 -1.19 49.51
N ALA A 13 41.58 -0.42 48.58
CA ALA A 13 40.95 -0.15 47.30
C ALA A 13 40.78 -1.46 46.49
N LEU A 14 39.69 -1.59 45.74
CA LEU A 14 39.55 -2.64 44.74
C LEU A 14 38.95 -2.08 43.44
N ALA A 15 39.72 -2.30 42.36
CA ALA A 15 39.34 -2.40 40.95
C ALA A 15 38.14 -1.60 40.42
N ALA A 16 38.44 -0.72 39.46
CA ALA A 16 37.46 -0.33 38.45
C ALA A 16 37.00 -1.56 37.65
N LEU A 17 35.70 -1.85 37.66
CA LEU A 17 35.05 -2.50 36.52
C LEU A 17 34.40 -1.41 35.68
N VAL A 18 34.99 -1.13 34.52
CA VAL A 18 34.27 -0.50 33.41
C VAL A 18 33.20 -1.51 32.99
N ALA A 19 31.96 -1.23 33.35
CA ALA A 19 30.84 -2.03 32.88
C ALA A 19 30.70 -1.80 31.37
N LEU A 20 31.17 -2.76 30.57
CA LEU A 20 30.73 -2.92 29.18
C LEU A 20 29.23 -3.24 29.20
N HIS A 21 28.42 -2.20 29.34
CA HIS A 21 27.08 -2.20 28.78
C HIS A 21 27.28 -2.13 27.27
N GLY A 22 27.40 -3.31 26.65
CA GLY A 22 27.15 -3.41 25.22
C GLY A 22 25.82 -2.74 24.96
N ALA A 23 25.81 -1.77 24.05
CA ALA A 23 24.55 -1.20 23.60
C ALA A 23 23.63 -2.36 23.19
N PRO A 24 22.35 -2.35 23.58
CA PRO A 24 21.42 -3.36 23.10
C PRO A 24 21.52 -3.35 21.57
N ALA A 25 21.68 -4.54 20.99
CA ALA A 25 21.70 -4.68 19.53
C ALA A 25 20.49 -3.94 18.98
N THR A 26 20.72 -3.10 17.96
CA THR A 26 19.68 -2.30 17.32
C THR A 26 18.49 -3.18 17.03
N ALA A 27 17.35 -2.90 17.67
CA ALA A 27 16.12 -3.61 17.38
C ALA A 27 15.88 -3.54 15.88
N ASP A 28 15.67 -4.68 15.25
CA ASP A 28 15.62 -4.81 13.79
C ASP A 28 14.60 -3.80 13.22
N LYS A 29 15.11 -2.78 12.53
CA LYS A 29 14.31 -1.86 11.71
C LYS A 29 13.88 -2.59 10.43
N VAL A 30 13.10 -3.65 10.59
CA VAL A 30 12.44 -4.28 9.45
C VAL A 30 11.24 -3.41 9.09
N CYS A 31 11.26 -2.83 7.89
CA CYS A 31 10.13 -2.12 7.33
C CYS A 31 8.89 -3.03 7.36
N THR A 32 7.91 -2.71 8.21
CA THR A 32 6.66 -3.48 8.38
C THR A 32 5.67 -3.30 7.22
N ARG A 33 6.15 -2.83 6.06
CA ARG A 33 5.37 -2.56 4.85
C ARG A 33 5.52 -3.63 3.77
N THR A 34 6.48 -4.54 3.92
CA THR A 34 6.77 -5.59 2.94
C THR A 34 5.63 -6.62 2.88
N TRP A 35 5.18 -6.96 1.67
CA TRP A 35 4.13 -7.96 1.45
C TRP A 35 4.60 -9.00 0.42
N ARG A 36 4.35 -10.30 0.70
CA ARG A 36 4.95 -11.46 0.00
C ARG A 36 6.49 -11.44 -0.06
N ASP A 37 7.17 -11.08 1.03
CA ASP A 37 8.65 -11.00 1.13
C ASP A 37 9.31 -10.06 0.08
N ARG A 38 8.51 -9.21 -0.58
CA ARG A 38 9.02 -8.11 -1.41
C ARG A 38 9.46 -6.99 -0.47
N GLU A 39 10.77 -6.89 -0.28
CA GLU A 39 11.40 -5.76 0.39
C GLU A 39 11.72 -4.67 -0.65
N HIS A 40 11.51 -3.40 -0.28
CA HIS A 40 12.14 -2.29 -0.96
C HIS A 40 13.64 -2.54 -1.07
N LEU A 41 14.27 -2.16 -2.18
CA LEU A 41 15.73 -2.21 -2.24
C LEU A 41 16.27 -1.17 -1.26
N HIS A 42 16.81 -1.58 -0.11
CA HIS A 42 17.54 -0.64 0.75
C HIS A 42 19.00 -0.50 0.25
N PRO A 43 19.58 0.72 0.23
CA PRO A 43 20.96 0.93 -0.24
C PRO A 43 21.99 0.06 0.49
N ASP A 44 21.77 -0.22 1.78
CA ASP A 44 22.64 -1.07 2.62
C ASP A 44 22.71 -2.54 2.15
N LYS A 45 21.66 -3.02 1.48
CA LYS A 45 21.58 -4.36 0.89
C LYS A 45 21.88 -4.36 -0.62
N HIS A 46 21.62 -3.24 -1.29
CA HIS A 46 21.56 -3.13 -2.74
C HIS A 46 22.18 -1.83 -3.25
N ALA A 47 23.48 -1.62 -3.01
CA ALA A 47 24.16 -0.41 -3.47
C ALA A 47 23.97 -0.14 -4.97
N LEU A 48 23.57 1.08 -5.33
CA LEU A 48 23.50 1.50 -6.73
C LEU A 48 24.91 1.54 -7.33
N PRO A 49 25.11 0.98 -8.54
CA PRO A 49 26.36 1.15 -9.26
C PRO A 49 26.51 2.62 -9.69
N ALA A 50 27.76 3.13 -9.68
CA ALA A 50 28.06 4.41 -10.29
C ALA A 50 27.76 4.36 -11.80
N ALA A 51 27.19 5.44 -12.35
CA ALA A 51 26.91 5.55 -13.78
C ALA A 51 28.21 5.43 -14.60
N THR A 52 28.15 4.70 -15.73
CA THR A 52 29.29 4.61 -16.65
C THR A 52 29.53 5.92 -17.39
N ALA A 53 30.70 6.08 -18.02
CA ALA A 53 31.01 7.26 -18.81
C ALA A 53 30.01 7.47 -19.96
N GLU A 54 29.54 6.38 -20.58
CA GLU A 54 28.50 6.39 -21.61
C GLU A 54 27.15 6.85 -21.05
N GLN A 55 26.76 6.37 -19.86
CA GLN A 55 25.53 6.81 -19.20
C GLN A 55 25.57 8.28 -18.80
N ILE A 56 26.73 8.78 -18.35
CA ILE A 56 26.94 10.19 -18.03
C ILE A 56 26.80 11.05 -19.30
N ALA A 57 27.46 10.65 -20.40
CA ALA A 57 27.35 11.34 -21.68
C ALA A 57 25.89 11.34 -22.21
N GLU A 58 25.17 10.22 -22.12
CA GLU A 58 23.75 10.18 -22.47
C GLU A 58 22.90 11.13 -21.61
N MET A 59 23.18 11.28 -20.31
CA MET A 59 22.47 12.25 -19.44
C MET A 59 22.80 13.70 -19.77
N GLU A 60 23.98 14.00 -20.31
CA GLU A 60 24.37 15.34 -20.77
C GLU A 60 23.68 15.74 -22.09
N GLU A 61 23.24 14.77 -22.90
CA GLU A 61 22.41 15.01 -24.10
C GLU A 61 20.93 15.27 -23.77
N LEU A 62 20.46 14.91 -22.56
CA LEU A 62 19.09 15.15 -22.11
C LEU A 62 18.86 16.64 -21.75
N PRO A 63 17.62 17.15 -21.88
CA PRO A 63 17.33 18.53 -21.49
C PRO A 63 17.62 18.77 -20.01
N SER A 64 18.29 19.87 -19.67
CA SER A 64 18.64 20.21 -18.28
C SER A 64 17.44 20.37 -17.35
N LYS A 65 16.26 20.69 -17.91
CA LYS A 65 14.97 20.71 -17.22
C LYS A 65 13.90 20.00 -18.04
N PHE A 66 13.10 19.17 -17.38
CA PHE A 66 11.97 18.47 -17.96
C PHE A 66 10.90 18.26 -16.88
N ASP A 67 9.65 18.63 -17.13
CA ASP A 67 8.55 18.50 -16.18
C ASP A 67 7.24 18.23 -16.95
N TRP A 68 6.54 17.13 -16.64
CA TRP A 68 5.25 16.80 -17.27
C TRP A 68 4.10 17.71 -16.79
N CYS A 69 4.19 18.23 -15.58
CA CYS A 69 3.17 19.10 -14.99
C CYS A 69 3.23 20.50 -15.57
N GLU A 70 4.43 21.03 -15.84
CA GLU A 70 4.61 22.30 -16.58
C GLU A 70 4.07 22.23 -18.02
N LYS A 71 3.97 21.01 -18.59
CA LYS A 71 3.33 20.76 -19.90
C LYS A 71 1.80 20.59 -19.81
N GLY A 72 1.21 20.66 -18.61
CA GLY A 72 -0.22 20.44 -18.39
C GLY A 72 -0.66 18.97 -18.49
N LEU A 73 0.29 18.03 -18.52
CA LEU A 73 0.05 16.59 -18.71
C LEU A 73 0.02 15.79 -17.39
N CYS A 74 0.02 16.50 -16.27
CA CYS A 74 -0.27 15.94 -14.96
C CYS A 74 -1.76 15.99 -14.63
N THR A 75 -2.24 15.02 -13.85
CA THR A 75 -3.57 15.01 -13.22
C THR A 75 -3.55 15.67 -11.83
N ALA A 76 -4.67 15.63 -11.11
CA ALA A 76 -4.81 16.28 -9.80
C ALA A 76 -3.98 15.61 -8.69
N SER A 77 -3.45 16.43 -7.78
CA SER A 77 -2.79 15.98 -6.53
C SER A 77 -3.79 15.39 -5.52
N TRP A 78 -3.32 14.48 -4.66
CA TRP A 78 -4.15 13.70 -3.73
C TRP A 78 -3.70 13.82 -2.27
N ASN A 79 -4.55 13.41 -1.34
CA ASN A 79 -4.24 13.30 0.09
C ASN A 79 -4.68 11.95 0.67
N GLN A 80 -3.71 11.09 1.01
CA GLN A 80 -3.93 9.76 1.57
C GLN A 80 -4.31 9.75 3.06
N HIS A 81 -4.17 10.89 3.75
CA HIS A 81 -4.33 10.98 5.21
C HIS A 81 -5.74 11.38 5.65
N ILE A 82 -6.68 11.54 4.72
CA ILE A 82 -8.07 11.95 4.98
C ILE A 82 -9.07 11.06 4.20
N PRO A 83 -10.28 10.79 4.73
CA PRO A 83 -10.85 11.30 5.98
C PRO A 83 -10.23 10.73 7.28
N GLN A 84 -9.40 9.70 7.19
CA GLN A 84 -8.55 9.21 8.28
C GLN A 84 -7.20 8.73 7.74
N TYR A 85 -6.25 8.41 8.62
CA TYR A 85 -4.95 7.89 8.21
C TYR A 85 -5.04 6.53 7.51
N CYS A 86 -4.42 6.42 6.35
CA CYS A 86 -4.25 5.17 5.61
C CYS A 86 -2.87 5.16 4.92
N GLY A 87 -2.02 4.17 5.25
CA GLY A 87 -0.67 4.01 4.71
C GLY A 87 -0.68 3.52 3.25
N SER A 88 -1.17 4.38 2.35
CA SER A 88 -1.53 4.03 0.96
C SER A 88 -0.73 4.82 -0.08
N CYS A 89 0.49 5.25 0.25
CA CYS A 89 1.36 6.00 -0.65
C CYS A 89 1.74 5.22 -1.89
N PHE A 90 2.07 3.93 -1.77
CA PHE A 90 2.35 3.04 -2.89
C PHE A 90 1.20 3.04 -3.91
N ALA A 91 -0.05 3.00 -3.44
CA ALA A 91 -1.24 3.14 -4.29
C ALA A 91 -1.36 4.55 -4.88
N HIS A 92 -1.15 5.61 -4.11
CA HIS A 92 -1.26 6.98 -4.60
C HIS A 92 -0.19 7.35 -5.64
N GLY A 93 1.09 7.08 -5.37
CA GLY A 93 2.19 7.34 -6.30
C GLY A 93 2.08 6.50 -7.57
N SER A 94 1.68 5.24 -7.47
CA SER A 94 1.50 4.35 -8.63
C SER A 94 0.31 4.72 -9.50
N LEU A 95 -0.84 5.02 -8.88
CA LEU A 95 -2.04 5.38 -9.64
C LEU A 95 -1.97 6.82 -10.19
N SER A 96 -1.18 7.70 -9.58
CA SER A 96 -0.87 9.01 -10.16
C SER A 96 0.06 8.87 -11.38
N SER A 97 1.14 8.09 -11.25
CA SER A 97 2.02 7.75 -12.39
C SER A 97 1.27 7.10 -13.56
N ALA A 98 0.42 6.11 -13.27
CA ALA A 98 -0.38 5.41 -14.27
C ALA A 98 -1.37 6.35 -14.99
N GLN A 99 -2.08 7.21 -14.26
CA GLN A 99 -3.10 8.07 -14.86
C GLN A 99 -2.52 9.29 -15.57
N ASP A 100 -1.37 9.83 -15.12
CA ASP A 100 -0.61 10.83 -15.87
C ASP A 100 -0.08 10.23 -17.18
N ARG A 101 0.37 8.96 -17.18
CA ARG A 101 0.72 8.24 -18.42
C ARG A 101 -0.48 8.04 -19.35
N ILE A 102 -1.66 7.71 -18.82
CA ILE A 102 -2.91 7.67 -19.59
C ILE A 102 -3.18 9.05 -20.23
N LYS A 103 -3.06 10.14 -19.47
CA LYS A 103 -3.23 11.51 -19.96
C LYS A 103 -2.23 11.88 -21.06
N ILE A 104 -0.95 11.51 -20.93
CA ILE A 104 0.08 11.70 -21.96
C ILE A 104 -0.29 10.94 -23.24
N MET A 105 -0.69 9.67 -23.14
CA MET A 105 -1.09 8.84 -24.28
C MET A 105 -2.35 9.38 -24.97
N ASN A 106 -3.34 9.82 -24.20
CA ASN A 106 -4.58 10.40 -24.73
C ASN A 106 -4.35 11.77 -25.37
N HIS A 107 -3.49 12.62 -24.79
CA HIS A 107 -3.05 13.86 -25.43
C HIS A 107 -2.34 13.58 -26.77
N ALA A 108 -1.49 12.56 -26.86
CA ALA A 108 -0.85 12.14 -28.11
C ALA A 108 -1.84 11.61 -29.17
N LYS A 109 -2.95 10.98 -28.75
CA LYS A 109 -4.10 10.65 -29.62
C LYS A 109 -4.93 11.89 -30.05
N GLY A 110 -4.71 13.06 -29.45
CA GLY A 110 -5.54 14.25 -29.66
C GLY A 110 -6.89 14.22 -28.94
N TYR A 111 -7.06 13.35 -27.94
CA TYR A 111 -8.25 13.30 -27.08
C TYR A 111 -8.39 14.58 -26.25
N LYS A 112 -9.64 15.02 -26.05
CA LYS A 112 -10.00 16.28 -25.36
C LYS A 112 -11.10 16.10 -24.31
N GLY A 113 -11.40 14.85 -23.93
CA GLY A 113 -12.36 14.56 -22.88
C GLY A 113 -11.75 14.76 -21.48
N PRO A 114 -12.47 14.35 -20.42
CA PRO A 114 -11.96 14.43 -19.05
C PRO A 114 -10.71 13.55 -18.85
N ASP A 115 -9.85 13.98 -17.92
CA ASP A 115 -8.76 13.14 -17.42
C ASP A 115 -9.32 11.88 -16.75
N VAL A 116 -8.64 10.75 -16.93
CA VAL A 116 -8.92 9.50 -16.22
C VAL A 116 -8.37 9.61 -14.80
N MET A 117 -9.18 9.28 -13.79
CA MET A 117 -8.72 9.22 -12.40
C MET A 117 -8.91 7.78 -11.93
N LEU A 118 -7.82 7.05 -11.65
CA LEU A 118 -7.93 5.60 -11.34
C LEU A 118 -8.45 5.34 -9.92
N GLY A 119 -9.39 4.39 -9.78
CA GLY A 119 -10.07 4.07 -8.53
C GLY A 119 -9.14 3.60 -7.39
N ARG A 120 -8.68 4.54 -6.54
CA ARG A 120 -7.79 4.25 -5.41
C ARG A 120 -8.48 3.36 -4.38
N GLN A 121 -9.75 3.65 -4.09
CA GLN A 121 -10.52 2.89 -3.11
C GLN A 121 -10.79 1.46 -3.59
N THR A 122 -11.03 1.25 -4.89
CA THR A 122 -11.17 -0.08 -5.50
C THR A 122 -9.90 -0.91 -5.34
N PHE A 123 -8.73 -0.32 -5.57
CA PHE A 123 -7.46 -1.01 -5.34
C PHE A 123 -7.30 -1.44 -3.86
N LEU A 124 -7.48 -0.51 -2.90
CA LEU A 124 -7.33 -0.81 -1.46
C LEU A 124 -8.35 -1.83 -0.93
N ASN A 125 -9.52 -1.92 -1.54
CA ASN A 125 -10.53 -2.92 -1.23
C ASN A 125 -10.14 -4.30 -1.75
N CYS A 126 -9.68 -4.38 -3.00
CA CYS A 126 -9.60 -5.63 -3.74
C CYS A 126 -8.21 -6.25 -3.79
N ALA A 127 -7.14 -5.46 -3.79
CA ALA A 127 -5.79 -6.00 -3.94
C ALA A 127 -5.46 -7.05 -2.85
N PRO A 128 -5.76 -6.84 -1.55
CA PRO A 128 -5.47 -7.83 -0.52
C PRO A 128 -6.23 -9.15 -0.69
N ALA A 129 -7.42 -9.13 -1.29
CA ALA A 129 -8.19 -10.32 -1.64
C ALA A 129 -7.56 -11.15 -2.79
N HIS A 130 -6.69 -10.54 -3.59
CA HIS A 130 -5.83 -11.23 -4.55
C HIS A 130 -4.42 -11.47 -3.99
N GLY A 131 -4.25 -11.29 -2.67
CA GLY A 131 -2.98 -11.39 -1.98
C GLY A 131 -1.96 -10.36 -2.42
N LEU A 132 -2.38 -9.16 -2.83
CA LEU A 132 -1.52 -8.04 -3.25
C LEU A 132 -1.68 -6.86 -2.28
N SER A 133 -0.58 -6.33 -1.74
CA SER A 133 -0.54 -5.35 -0.64
C SER A 133 -1.27 -5.76 0.65
N ASN A 134 -1.08 -4.96 1.70
CA ASN A 134 -1.79 -5.03 2.97
C ASN A 134 -2.80 -3.86 3.14
N GLY A 135 -3.31 -3.30 2.04
CA GLY A 135 -4.28 -2.19 2.07
C GLY A 135 -3.71 -0.92 2.71
N CYS A 136 -4.33 -0.42 3.78
CA CYS A 136 -3.83 0.73 4.54
C CYS A 136 -2.64 0.37 5.46
N GLY A 137 -2.29 -0.91 5.57
CA GLY A 137 -1.09 -1.38 6.27
C GLY A 137 0.21 -1.31 5.44
N GLY A 138 0.15 -0.83 4.20
CA GLY A 138 1.29 -0.73 3.28
C GLY A 138 1.24 -1.72 2.12
N GLY A 139 2.21 -1.61 1.23
CA GLY A 139 2.34 -2.41 0.01
C GLY A 139 3.34 -1.76 -0.94
N GLU A 140 3.50 -2.35 -2.12
CA GLU A 140 4.54 -1.98 -3.11
C GLU A 140 3.93 -1.37 -4.38
N PRO A 141 4.64 -0.47 -5.09
CA PRO A 141 4.22 -0.01 -6.42
C PRO A 141 4.00 -1.17 -7.41
N ALA A 142 4.78 -2.25 -7.26
CA ALA A 142 4.60 -3.48 -8.02
C ALA A 142 3.24 -4.16 -7.79
N ASP A 143 2.67 -4.12 -6.57
CA ASP A 143 1.33 -4.68 -6.28
C ASP A 143 0.26 -3.98 -7.14
N VAL A 144 0.39 -2.67 -7.31
CA VAL A 144 -0.55 -1.82 -8.06
C VAL A 144 -0.52 -2.18 -9.53
N TYR A 145 0.67 -2.26 -10.12
CA TYR A 145 0.82 -2.55 -11.54
C TYR A 145 0.54 -4.04 -11.88
N GLU A 146 0.84 -4.98 -10.96
CA GLU A 146 0.42 -6.39 -11.04
C GLU A 146 -1.12 -6.49 -11.02
N PHE A 147 -1.79 -5.77 -10.11
CA PHE A 147 -3.25 -5.70 -10.08
C PHE A 147 -3.83 -5.09 -11.36
N MET A 148 -3.22 -4.01 -11.88
CA MET A 148 -3.64 -3.40 -13.14
C MET A 148 -3.44 -4.33 -14.35
N ALA A 149 -2.41 -5.18 -14.36
CA ALA A 149 -2.19 -6.13 -15.46
C ALA A 149 -3.24 -7.26 -15.45
N HIS A 150 -3.50 -7.87 -14.29
CA HIS A 150 -4.40 -9.01 -14.17
C HIS A 150 -5.88 -8.63 -14.14
N TYR A 151 -6.22 -7.55 -13.43
CA TYR A 151 -7.59 -7.16 -13.14
C TYR A 151 -7.95 -5.80 -13.74
N GLY A 152 -7.00 -4.87 -13.83
CA GLY A 152 -7.28 -3.48 -14.19
C GLY A 152 -8.09 -2.76 -13.11
N LEU A 153 -8.20 -1.44 -13.24
CA LEU A 153 -8.94 -0.58 -12.30
C LEU A 153 -10.03 0.22 -13.01
N PRO A 154 -11.15 0.51 -12.34
CA PRO A 154 -12.15 1.43 -12.85
C PRO A 154 -11.71 2.87 -12.63
N ASP A 155 -12.52 3.81 -13.10
CA ASP A 155 -12.43 5.21 -12.71
C ASP A 155 -12.83 5.43 -11.23
N GLU A 156 -12.29 6.46 -10.59
CA GLU A 156 -12.54 6.86 -9.20
C GLU A 156 -14.02 7.13 -8.91
N THR A 157 -14.81 7.51 -9.92
CA THR A 157 -16.28 7.63 -9.80
C THR A 157 -16.98 6.33 -9.39
N CYS A 158 -16.35 5.16 -9.55
CA CYS A 158 -16.88 3.89 -9.06
C CYS A 158 -16.92 3.77 -7.54
N LEU A 159 -15.89 4.29 -6.86
CA LEU A 159 -15.72 4.28 -5.41
C LEU A 159 -14.72 5.41 -5.05
N PRO A 160 -15.22 6.59 -4.62
CA PRO A 160 -14.35 7.67 -4.18
C PRO A 160 -13.46 7.27 -2.99
N TYR A 161 -12.25 7.81 -2.94
CA TYR A 161 -11.29 7.57 -1.88
C TYR A 161 -11.86 7.92 -0.50
N ASN A 162 -11.86 6.92 0.39
CA ASN A 162 -12.40 7.03 1.74
C ASN A 162 -11.38 6.56 2.80
N ALA A 163 -10.09 6.46 2.45
CA ALA A 163 -9.01 6.03 3.36
C ALA A 163 -9.32 4.74 4.16
N THR A 164 -9.99 3.79 3.53
CA THR A 164 -10.31 2.47 4.10
C THR A 164 -9.78 1.38 3.17
N ASP A 165 -9.79 0.12 3.59
CA ASP A 165 -9.28 -0.99 2.80
C ASP A 165 -10.16 -2.25 2.92
N HIS A 166 -9.60 -3.38 2.50
CA HIS A 166 -10.18 -4.72 2.57
C HIS A 166 -10.78 -5.12 3.94
N THR A 167 -10.35 -4.51 5.06
CA THR A 167 -10.81 -4.89 6.42
C THR A 167 -12.32 -4.74 6.62
N LYS A 168 -13.01 -3.90 5.84
CA LYS A 168 -14.48 -3.79 5.86
C LYS A 168 -15.21 -4.96 5.19
N PHE A 169 -14.50 -5.86 4.51
CA PHE A 169 -15.05 -7.05 3.82
C PHE A 169 -14.69 -8.37 4.52
N VAL A 170 -14.39 -8.37 5.83
CA VAL A 170 -13.99 -9.57 6.61
C VAL A 170 -14.86 -10.82 6.43
N ASN A 171 -16.14 -10.68 6.07
CA ASN A 171 -17.07 -11.80 5.85
C ASN A 171 -17.07 -12.36 4.41
N SER A 172 -16.21 -11.87 3.50
CA SER A 172 -16.21 -12.20 2.06
C SER A 172 -15.32 -13.37 1.64
N ASN A 173 -14.85 -14.19 2.59
CA ASN A 173 -13.90 -15.28 2.36
C ASN A 173 -12.63 -14.84 1.58
N GLN A 174 -12.11 -13.66 1.92
CA GLN A 174 -10.94 -13.04 1.25
C GLN A 174 -11.12 -12.84 -0.27
N THR A 175 -12.35 -12.65 -0.77
CA THR A 175 -12.62 -12.30 -2.18
C THR A 175 -13.08 -10.85 -2.29
N CYS A 176 -12.68 -10.11 -3.35
CA CYS A 176 -13.22 -8.78 -3.52
C CYS A 176 -14.68 -8.86 -3.98
N SER A 177 -15.60 -8.58 -3.06
CA SER A 177 -17.02 -8.43 -3.37
C SER A 177 -17.24 -7.39 -4.47
N PRO A 178 -18.29 -7.50 -5.30
CA PRO A 178 -18.61 -6.48 -6.29
C PRO A 178 -18.73 -5.06 -5.73
N GLU A 179 -19.25 -4.96 -4.52
CA GLU A 179 -19.39 -3.73 -3.73
C GLU A 179 -18.03 -3.09 -3.39
N GLY A 180 -16.96 -3.90 -3.33
CA GLY A 180 -15.59 -3.46 -3.16
C GLY A 180 -14.93 -2.91 -4.43
N TYR A 181 -15.52 -3.10 -5.61
CA TYR A 181 -14.90 -2.70 -6.87
C TYR A 181 -15.62 -1.55 -7.59
N CYS A 182 -16.96 -1.53 -7.64
CA CYS A 182 -17.72 -0.37 -8.14
C CYS A 182 -19.17 -0.40 -7.66
N MET A 183 -19.68 0.74 -7.15
CA MET A 183 -21.07 0.87 -6.69
C MET A 183 -21.75 2.12 -7.21
N ASN A 184 -23.09 2.09 -7.19
CA ASN A 184 -23.92 3.28 -7.25
C ASN A 184 -24.99 3.20 -6.13
N CYS A 185 -25.43 4.34 -5.62
CA CYS A 185 -26.51 4.44 -4.64
C CYS A 185 -27.51 5.49 -5.10
N MET A 186 -28.76 5.09 -5.36
CA MET A 186 -29.80 6.00 -5.84
C MET A 186 -31.19 5.57 -5.41
N HIS A 187 -32.12 6.53 -5.41
CA HIS A 187 -33.56 6.23 -5.36
C HIS A 187 -33.97 5.52 -6.65
N THR A 188 -34.73 4.44 -6.56
CA THR A 188 -35.20 3.66 -7.71
C THR A 188 -36.74 3.70 -7.79
N PRO A 189 -37.36 3.32 -8.92
CA PRO A 189 -38.82 3.22 -9.01
C PRO A 189 -39.43 2.27 -7.96
N GLU A 190 -38.68 1.24 -7.55
CA GLU A 190 -39.05 0.25 -6.54
C GLU A 190 -38.81 0.75 -5.10
N SER A 191 -37.93 1.74 -4.92
CA SER A 191 -37.58 2.35 -3.63
C SER A 191 -37.45 3.87 -3.78
N PRO A 192 -38.59 4.59 -3.90
CA PRO A 192 -38.58 6.03 -4.13
C PRO A 192 -38.15 6.83 -2.89
N ASP A 193 -38.45 6.35 -1.68
CA ASP A 193 -38.19 7.07 -0.43
C ASP A 193 -36.85 6.73 0.23
N THR A 194 -36.22 5.61 -0.15
CA THR A 194 -34.95 5.15 0.43
C THR A 194 -33.94 4.86 -0.69
N PRO A 195 -32.73 5.43 -0.68
CA PRO A 195 -31.73 5.12 -1.70
C PRO A 195 -31.23 3.67 -1.55
N VAL A 196 -31.15 2.95 -2.66
CA VAL A 196 -30.65 1.59 -2.72
C VAL A 196 -29.25 1.61 -3.34
N CYS A 197 -28.29 0.99 -2.66
CA CYS A 197 -26.94 0.77 -3.18
C CYS A 197 -26.84 -0.57 -3.90
N PHE A 198 -26.16 -0.60 -5.05
CA PHE A 198 -25.95 -1.81 -5.85
C PHE A 198 -24.60 -1.77 -6.60
N PRO A 199 -23.98 -2.93 -6.86
CA PRO A 199 -22.74 -3.00 -7.61
C PRO A 199 -22.95 -2.73 -9.11
N VAL A 200 -22.08 -1.91 -9.71
CA VAL A 200 -22.14 -1.57 -11.13
C VAL A 200 -21.33 -2.60 -11.93
N LYS A 201 -22.03 -3.60 -12.50
CA LYS A 201 -21.41 -4.79 -13.14
C LYS A 201 -20.74 -4.53 -14.50
N LYS A 202 -20.73 -3.30 -15.01
CA LYS A 202 -20.23 -2.91 -16.34
C LYS A 202 -19.48 -1.59 -16.21
N VAL A 203 -18.16 -1.66 -16.27
CA VAL A 203 -17.24 -0.52 -16.08
C VAL A 203 -16.09 -0.65 -17.06
N VAL A 204 -15.46 0.47 -17.41
CA VAL A 204 -14.14 0.47 -18.07
C VAL A 204 -13.11 -0.04 -17.07
N ARG A 205 -12.11 -0.82 -17.53
CA ARG A 205 -11.04 -1.36 -16.69
C ARG A 205 -9.70 -1.01 -17.30
N TYR A 206 -9.12 0.11 -16.88
CA TYR A 206 -7.78 0.55 -17.28
C TYR A 206 -6.75 -0.47 -16.80
N ARG A 207 -5.98 -1.05 -17.73
CA ARG A 207 -5.01 -2.11 -17.44
C ARG A 207 -3.57 -1.63 -17.60
N ALA A 208 -2.64 -2.43 -17.10
CA ALA A 208 -1.22 -2.32 -17.46
C ALA A 208 -0.93 -3.29 -18.61
N LYS A 209 -0.44 -2.78 -19.74
CA LYS A 209 0.08 -3.62 -20.84
C LYS A 209 1.41 -4.29 -20.46
N SER A 210 2.24 -3.55 -19.73
CA SER A 210 3.49 -4.00 -19.15
C SER A 210 3.88 -3.07 -18.01
N TYR A 211 4.69 -3.54 -17.08
CA TYR A 211 5.27 -2.75 -15.99
C TYR A 211 6.65 -3.30 -15.64
N GLY A 212 7.46 -2.52 -14.94
CA GLY A 212 8.82 -2.92 -14.59
C GLY A 212 9.41 -2.11 -13.44
N ARG A 213 10.62 -2.51 -13.05
CA ARG A 213 11.46 -1.84 -12.06
C ARG A 213 12.66 -1.20 -12.75
N ILE A 214 13.09 -0.04 -12.26
CA ILE A 214 14.30 0.69 -12.65
C ILE A 214 14.96 1.29 -11.40
N SER A 215 16.24 1.63 -11.51
CA SER A 215 16.96 2.35 -10.45
C SER A 215 18.15 3.10 -11.04
N GLY A 216 18.65 4.08 -10.30
CA GLY A 216 19.74 4.98 -10.71
C GLY A 216 19.30 6.10 -11.65
N GLU A 217 19.98 7.25 -11.51
CA GLU A 217 19.67 8.52 -12.19
C GLU A 217 19.42 8.36 -13.71
N HIS A 218 20.33 7.67 -14.41
CA HIS A 218 20.27 7.47 -15.86
C HIS A 218 19.00 6.75 -16.32
N ALA A 219 18.65 5.63 -15.68
CA ALA A 219 17.47 4.85 -16.05
C ALA A 219 16.17 5.61 -15.76
N MET A 220 16.14 6.33 -14.63
CA MET A 220 15.01 7.18 -14.24
C MET A 220 14.80 8.34 -15.23
N MET A 221 15.86 9.08 -15.58
CA MET A 221 15.77 10.18 -16.57
C MET A 221 15.26 9.67 -17.92
N LYS A 222 15.75 8.52 -18.39
CA LYS A 222 15.33 7.94 -19.68
C LYS A 222 13.87 7.48 -19.66
N GLU A 223 13.41 6.81 -18.60
CA GLU A 223 12.02 6.36 -18.51
C GLU A 223 11.04 7.51 -18.26
N LEU A 224 11.47 8.58 -17.59
CA LEU A 224 10.66 9.80 -17.41
C LEU A 224 10.31 10.48 -18.74
N LEU A 225 11.06 10.26 -19.82
CA LEU A 225 10.68 10.72 -21.17
C LEU A 225 9.42 10.00 -21.73
N ASN A 226 9.08 8.82 -21.20
CA ASN A 226 7.86 8.08 -21.54
C ASN A 226 6.66 8.47 -20.64
N GLY A 227 6.93 9.01 -19.44
CA GLY A 227 5.92 9.47 -18.49
C GLY A 227 6.43 9.43 -17.04
N PRO A 228 5.70 9.97 -16.05
CA PRO A 228 6.06 9.88 -14.63
C PRO A 228 6.38 8.46 -14.15
N ILE A 229 7.14 8.33 -13.07
CA ILE A 229 7.49 7.05 -12.45
C ILE A 229 7.21 7.09 -10.95
N THR A 230 7.02 5.93 -10.32
CA THR A 230 6.82 5.84 -8.88
C THR A 230 8.09 5.36 -8.22
N CYS A 231 8.56 6.00 -7.16
CA CYS A 231 9.77 5.60 -6.46
C CYS A 231 9.51 5.55 -4.95
N GLY A 232 10.16 4.60 -4.28
CA GLY A 232 10.31 4.61 -2.83
C GLY A 232 11.17 5.80 -2.41
N VAL A 233 10.89 6.35 -1.22
CA VAL A 233 11.69 7.40 -0.57
C VAL A 233 11.63 7.20 0.95
N GLY A 234 12.71 7.52 1.66
CA GLY A 234 12.71 7.54 3.12
C GLY A 234 12.20 8.87 3.68
N CYS A 235 11.28 8.82 4.65
CA CYS A 235 10.72 10.00 5.32
C CYS A 235 11.48 10.36 6.60
N SER A 236 12.64 11.03 6.45
CA SER A 236 13.32 11.61 7.62
C SER A 236 12.44 12.68 8.32
N ASP A 237 12.69 12.94 9.61
CA ASP A 237 11.88 13.91 10.37
C ASP A 237 11.86 15.31 9.73
N GLU A 238 13.00 15.76 9.19
CA GLU A 238 13.11 17.06 8.51
C GLU A 238 12.29 17.08 7.20
N PHE A 239 12.31 16.00 6.43
CA PHE A 239 11.48 15.87 5.23
C PHE A 239 9.99 15.88 5.58
N THR A 240 9.60 15.11 6.59
CA THR A 240 8.20 14.87 6.96
C THR A 240 7.55 16.13 7.55
N TRP A 241 8.21 16.76 8.51
CA TRP A 241 7.61 17.79 9.36
C TRP A 241 8.01 19.22 8.98
N ASN A 242 9.16 19.43 8.35
CA ASN A 242 9.74 20.76 8.14
C ASN A 242 9.86 21.17 6.65
N TYR A 243 9.70 20.25 5.69
CA TYR A 243 9.72 20.61 4.28
C TYR A 243 8.57 21.55 3.89
N THR A 244 8.92 22.66 3.25
CA THR A 244 7.97 23.69 2.79
C THR A 244 8.23 24.13 1.35
N ALA A 245 9.48 24.39 0.97
CA ALA A 245 9.89 24.69 -0.39
C ALA A 245 11.41 24.50 -0.58
N GLY A 246 11.87 24.57 -1.82
CA GLY A 246 13.28 24.51 -2.20
C GLY A 246 13.76 23.08 -2.51
N ILE A 247 15.04 22.95 -2.88
CA ILE A 247 15.66 21.66 -3.14
C ILE A 247 16.09 21.03 -1.82
N PHE A 248 15.38 19.99 -1.41
CA PHE A 248 15.65 19.23 -0.21
C PHE A 248 16.95 18.41 -0.31
N HIS A 249 17.71 18.38 0.78
CA HIS A 249 18.93 17.58 0.92
C HIS A 249 19.03 17.10 2.36
N ASP A 250 18.67 15.84 2.61
CA ASP A 250 18.88 15.19 3.90
C ASP A 250 20.38 14.99 4.17
N LYS A 251 20.85 15.50 5.30
CA LYS A 251 22.25 15.40 5.75
C LYS A 251 22.46 14.35 6.84
N THR A 252 21.42 13.61 7.20
CA THR A 252 21.45 12.55 8.21
C THR A 252 21.82 11.19 7.63
N ASN A 253 21.83 11.08 6.29
CA ASN A 253 22.02 9.83 5.54
C ASN A 253 20.91 8.80 5.85
N PHE A 254 19.67 9.29 5.97
CA PHE A 254 18.50 8.44 6.14
C PHE A 254 18.19 7.70 4.84
N THR A 255 18.15 6.36 4.90
CA THR A 255 17.97 5.46 3.74
C THR A 255 16.94 4.35 4.00
N ASP A 256 16.17 4.49 5.07
CA ASP A 256 15.05 3.59 5.38
C ASP A 256 13.85 3.99 4.50
N ILE A 257 13.66 3.34 3.35
CA ILE A 257 12.50 3.56 2.48
C ILE A 257 11.22 3.13 3.19
N ASP A 258 10.35 4.09 3.48
CA ASP A 258 9.10 3.91 4.23
C ASP A 258 7.89 4.67 3.63
N HIS A 259 8.08 5.28 2.46
CA HIS A 259 7.06 6.03 1.71
C HIS A 259 7.26 5.91 0.20
N ASP A 260 6.24 6.23 -0.60
CA ASP A 260 6.26 6.15 -2.06
C ASP A 260 5.71 7.43 -2.69
N VAL A 261 6.38 7.88 -3.74
CA VAL A 261 6.12 9.18 -4.38
C VAL A 261 6.19 9.05 -5.90
N GLU A 262 5.62 10.02 -6.61
CA GLU A 262 5.66 10.06 -8.08
C GLU A 262 6.67 11.10 -8.55
N ILE A 263 7.72 10.68 -9.26
CA ILE A 263 8.63 11.60 -9.94
C ILE A 263 8.01 11.98 -11.29
N VAL A 264 7.85 13.28 -11.52
CA VAL A 264 7.21 13.85 -12.72
C VAL A 264 8.20 14.55 -13.66
N GLY A 265 9.46 14.67 -13.24
CA GLY A 265 10.49 15.39 -13.98
C GLY A 265 11.76 15.66 -13.19
N TRP A 266 12.62 16.51 -13.72
CA TRP A 266 13.87 16.95 -13.13
C TRP A 266 14.23 18.38 -13.56
N GLY A 267 15.19 18.97 -12.86
CA GLY A 267 15.77 20.25 -13.23
C GLY A 267 17.16 20.46 -12.65
N GLU A 268 17.61 21.71 -12.76
CA GLU A 268 18.79 22.26 -12.14
C GLU A 268 18.51 23.73 -11.77
N GLU A 269 18.88 24.15 -10.56
CA GLU A 269 18.75 25.52 -10.05
C GLU A 269 20.04 25.86 -9.30
N ASP A 270 20.69 26.98 -9.64
CA ASP A 270 21.97 27.43 -9.06
C ASP A 270 23.08 26.34 -9.01
N GLY A 271 23.11 25.47 -10.03
CA GLY A 271 24.07 24.35 -10.15
C GLY A 271 23.70 23.11 -9.33
N VAL A 272 22.54 23.11 -8.65
CA VAL A 272 22.01 21.97 -7.90
C VAL A 272 20.97 21.24 -8.74
N LYS A 273 21.31 20.02 -9.18
CA LYS A 273 20.40 19.10 -9.88
C LYS A 273 19.32 18.59 -8.92
N PHE A 274 18.07 18.52 -9.38
CA PHE A 274 16.96 18.02 -8.58
C PHE A 274 16.00 17.12 -9.35
N TRP A 275 15.29 16.25 -8.64
CA TRP A 275 14.06 15.60 -9.07
C TRP A 275 12.86 16.47 -8.73
N ARG A 276 11.85 16.52 -9.61
CA ARG A 276 10.54 17.11 -9.31
C ARG A 276 9.57 15.99 -8.98
N VAL A 277 8.96 16.06 -7.80
CA VAL A 277 8.24 14.92 -7.21
C VAL A 277 6.89 15.35 -6.67
N ARG A 278 5.82 14.61 -6.98
CA ARG A 278 4.49 14.74 -6.39
C ARG A 278 4.40 13.87 -5.14
N ASN A 279 3.93 14.46 -4.05
CA ASN A 279 3.62 13.75 -2.82
C ASN A 279 2.10 13.50 -2.70
N SER A 280 1.71 12.58 -1.83
CA SER A 280 0.33 12.13 -1.60
C SER A 280 -0.29 12.70 -0.31
N TRP A 281 0.20 13.86 0.17
CA TRP A 281 -0.19 14.45 1.47
C TRP A 281 -1.04 15.73 1.34
N GLY A 282 -1.62 15.97 0.16
CA GLY A 282 -2.44 17.15 -0.14
C GLY A 282 -1.65 18.38 -0.58
N THR A 283 -2.34 19.31 -1.24
CA THR A 283 -1.73 20.52 -1.83
C THR A 283 -1.22 21.53 -0.81
N TYR A 284 -1.58 21.41 0.47
CA TYR A 284 -1.09 22.29 1.54
C TYR A 284 0.33 21.93 2.02
N TRP A 285 0.85 20.76 1.66
CA TRP A 285 2.20 20.33 2.03
C TRP A 285 3.19 20.68 0.91
N GLY A 286 4.39 21.16 1.28
CA GLY A 286 5.44 21.49 0.32
C GLY A 286 5.03 22.51 -0.76
N GLU A 287 5.57 22.33 -1.96
CA GLU A 287 5.37 23.18 -3.13
C GLU A 287 4.05 22.83 -3.85
N ASN A 288 2.91 23.13 -3.21
CA ASN A 288 1.55 22.80 -3.70
C ASN A 288 1.29 21.28 -3.82
N GLY A 289 1.75 20.49 -2.84
CA GLY A 289 1.71 19.02 -2.85
C GLY A 289 2.90 18.37 -3.57
N PHE A 290 3.87 19.15 -4.03
CA PHE A 290 5.11 18.68 -4.65
C PHE A 290 6.32 18.99 -3.76
N PHE A 291 7.45 18.39 -4.09
CA PHE A 291 8.75 18.77 -3.57
C PHE A 291 9.83 18.67 -4.64
N ARG A 292 11.00 19.23 -4.32
CA ARG A 292 12.24 19.05 -5.05
C ARG A 292 13.27 18.44 -4.11
N ILE A 293 14.06 17.48 -4.59
CA ILE A 293 15.11 16.80 -3.82
C ILE A 293 16.36 16.66 -4.69
N VAL A 294 17.56 16.73 -4.10
CA VAL A 294 18.83 16.61 -4.85
C VAL A 294 18.89 15.30 -5.63
N ARG A 295 19.28 15.41 -6.91
CA ARG A 295 19.43 14.31 -7.87
C ARG A 295 20.90 13.95 -8.08
N GLY A 296 21.17 12.67 -8.36
CA GLY A 296 22.48 12.10 -8.69
C GLY A 296 23.29 11.63 -7.48
N ILE A 297 22.68 11.61 -6.29
CA ILE A 297 23.32 11.17 -5.03
C ILE A 297 22.45 10.20 -4.22
N ASN A 298 21.35 9.69 -4.78
CA ASN A 298 20.39 8.81 -4.11
C ASN A 298 19.91 9.33 -2.73
N ASN A 299 19.65 10.63 -2.60
CA ASN A 299 19.25 11.22 -1.32
C ASN A 299 17.88 10.68 -0.87
N LEU A 300 17.73 10.36 0.41
CA LEU A 300 16.58 9.62 0.95
C LEU A 300 16.28 8.30 0.20
N ALA A 301 17.30 7.69 -0.41
CA ALA A 301 17.18 6.50 -1.25
C ALA A 301 16.20 6.63 -2.45
N ILE A 302 15.88 7.85 -2.92
CA ILE A 302 14.84 8.08 -3.94
C ILE A 302 15.17 7.52 -5.34
N GLU A 303 16.44 7.19 -5.60
CA GLU A 303 16.91 6.63 -6.87
C GLU A 303 17.05 5.10 -6.81
N GLN A 304 16.74 4.51 -5.66
CA GLN A 304 17.07 3.14 -5.31
C GLN A 304 16.05 2.12 -5.82
N ASP A 305 14.76 2.47 -5.75
CA ASP A 305 13.66 1.57 -6.01
C ASP A 305 12.51 2.29 -6.72
N CYS A 306 12.52 2.21 -8.05
CA CYS A 306 11.53 2.88 -8.89
C CYS A 306 10.80 1.90 -9.81
N HIS A 307 9.56 2.22 -10.14
CA HIS A 307 8.67 1.43 -10.95
C HIS A 307 7.96 2.28 -12.01
N TYR A 308 7.76 1.68 -13.19
CA TYR A 308 7.04 2.28 -14.30
C TYR A 308 5.96 1.34 -14.81
N VAL A 309 4.97 1.91 -15.51
CA VAL A 309 3.87 1.19 -16.16
C VAL A 309 3.66 1.69 -17.58
N VAL A 310 3.23 0.82 -18.48
CA VAL A 310 2.70 1.19 -19.80
C VAL A 310 1.21 0.89 -19.76
N PRO A 311 0.34 1.90 -19.63
CA PRO A 311 -1.10 1.68 -19.62
C PRO A 311 -1.63 1.03 -20.90
N ASP A 312 -2.68 0.23 -20.77
CA ASP A 312 -3.53 -0.20 -21.87
C ASP A 312 -4.84 0.60 -21.83
N ILE A 313 -4.98 1.49 -22.82
CA ILE A 313 -6.13 2.38 -23.02
C ILE A 313 -6.99 1.93 -24.22
N SER A 314 -6.82 0.70 -24.70
CA SER A 314 -7.59 0.17 -25.84
C SER A 314 -9.07 -0.07 -25.52
N GLU A 315 -9.44 -0.22 -24.23
CA GLU A 315 -10.84 -0.39 -23.81
C GLU A 315 -11.62 0.93 -23.71
N GLU A 316 -10.97 2.10 -23.70
CA GLU A 316 -11.65 3.41 -23.67
C GLU A 316 -12.55 3.62 -24.89
N ASP A 317 -12.03 3.26 -26.07
CA ASP A 317 -12.72 3.42 -27.35
C ASP A 317 -13.93 2.45 -27.49
N LEU A 318 -14.06 1.44 -26.61
CA LEU A 318 -15.12 0.41 -26.68
C LEU A 318 -16.44 0.84 -26.04
N VAL A 319 -16.45 1.90 -25.21
CA VAL A 319 -17.64 2.41 -24.50
C VAL A 319 -18.77 2.81 -25.46
N PHE A 320 -18.43 3.22 -26.69
CA PHE A 320 -19.36 3.75 -27.68
C PHE A 320 -19.87 2.71 -28.69
N THR A 321 -19.51 1.43 -28.54
CA THR A 321 -19.96 0.37 -29.46
C THR A 321 -21.29 -0.25 -29.02
N GLU A 322 -22.28 -0.35 -29.92
CA GLU A 322 -23.59 -0.98 -29.63
C GLU A 322 -23.50 -2.45 -29.19
N ARG A 323 -22.36 -3.09 -29.45
CA ARG A 323 -22.02 -4.42 -28.92
C ARG A 323 -21.12 -4.23 -27.71
N PRO A 324 -21.65 -4.26 -26.47
CA PRO A 324 -20.86 -4.00 -25.28
C PRO A 324 -19.75 -5.04 -25.09
N ILE A 325 -18.51 -4.67 -25.42
CA ILE A 325 -17.31 -5.45 -25.14
C ILE A 325 -16.86 -5.18 -23.69
N TYR A 326 -17.68 -5.59 -22.72
CA TYR A 326 -17.32 -5.52 -21.30
C TYR A 326 -16.60 -6.80 -20.88
N GLY A 327 -15.27 -6.72 -20.85
CA GLY A 327 -14.38 -7.81 -20.43
C GLY A 327 -14.30 -8.00 -18.92
N GLY A 328 -15.40 -8.47 -18.31
CA GLY A 328 -15.40 -9.03 -16.95
C GLY A 328 -16.47 -8.46 -16.03
N SER A 329 -17.43 -9.31 -15.66
CA SER A 329 -18.24 -9.11 -14.45
C SER A 329 -17.36 -9.04 -13.21
N HIS A 330 -17.88 -8.41 -12.14
CA HIS A 330 -17.26 -8.33 -10.81
C HIS A 330 -17.03 -9.67 -10.07
N TRP A 331 -17.29 -10.80 -10.74
CA TRP A 331 -16.84 -12.13 -10.35
C TRP A 331 -15.79 -12.52 -11.40
N GLY A 332 -14.52 -12.55 -11.01
CA GLY A 332 -13.41 -12.59 -11.97
C GLY A 332 -13.33 -13.88 -12.78
N ILE A 333 -13.00 -13.78 -14.10
CA ILE A 333 -12.66 -14.88 -15.03
C ILE A 333 -13.86 -15.82 -15.33
N LYS A 334 -14.28 -16.19 -16.55
CA LYS A 334 -13.95 -15.97 -18.00
C LYS A 334 -15.30 -16.27 -18.76
N PRO A 335 -15.44 -16.27 -20.11
CA PRO A 335 -14.71 -15.62 -21.21
C PRO A 335 -15.65 -14.81 -22.16
N PHE A 336 -15.12 -14.38 -23.32
CA PHE A 336 -15.86 -13.79 -24.45
C PHE A 336 -16.90 -14.74 -25.08
N ASN A 337 -17.89 -14.15 -25.77
CA ASN A 337 -18.88 -14.86 -26.58
C ASN A 337 -18.23 -15.69 -27.71
N LEU A 338 -18.45 -17.02 -27.68
CA LEU A 338 -17.85 -18.03 -28.55
C LEU A 338 -18.11 -17.86 -30.06
N THR A 339 -19.06 -17.02 -30.47
CA THR A 339 -19.36 -16.80 -31.90
C THR A 339 -18.37 -15.88 -32.62
N ALA A 340 -17.54 -15.11 -31.89
CA ALA A 340 -16.50 -14.26 -32.49
C ALA A 340 -15.11 -14.93 -32.57
N ALA A 341 -14.85 -15.93 -31.73
CA ALA A 341 -13.54 -16.58 -31.61
C ALA A 341 -13.15 -17.41 -32.85
N ALA A 342 -14.12 -17.89 -33.64
CA ALA A 342 -13.85 -18.63 -34.88
C ALA A 342 -13.08 -17.82 -35.95
N ALA A 343 -12.96 -16.49 -35.79
CA ALA A 343 -12.19 -15.62 -36.68
C ALA A 343 -10.75 -15.33 -36.20
N ILE A 344 -10.40 -15.64 -34.95
CA ILE A 344 -9.10 -15.29 -34.35
C ILE A 344 -8.56 -16.48 -33.55
N ASN A 345 -7.48 -17.07 -34.05
CA ASN A 345 -6.98 -18.38 -33.64
C ASN A 345 -6.26 -18.34 -32.28
N ILE A 346 -7.03 -18.29 -31.17
CA ILE A 346 -6.54 -18.26 -29.79
C ILE A 346 -6.98 -19.53 -29.06
N THR A 347 -6.04 -20.23 -28.43
CA THR A 347 -6.29 -21.41 -27.60
C THR A 347 -6.95 -21.04 -26.27
N VAL A 348 -8.01 -21.77 -25.90
CA VAL A 348 -8.82 -21.53 -24.69
C VAL A 348 -8.59 -22.65 -23.68
N GLU A 349 -8.40 -22.29 -22.41
CA GLU A 349 -8.34 -23.24 -21.28
C GLU A 349 -9.73 -23.41 -20.64
N SER A 350 -10.06 -24.64 -20.22
CA SER A 350 -11.34 -25.01 -19.59
C SER A 350 -11.31 -24.91 -18.06
N THR A 351 -12.48 -24.91 -17.43
CA THR A 351 -12.68 -24.85 -15.98
C THR A 351 -13.82 -25.77 -15.52
N ASP A 352 -13.79 -27.04 -15.95
CA ASP A 352 -14.86 -28.03 -15.67
C ASP A 352 -14.94 -28.50 -14.19
N ASP A 353 -14.11 -27.95 -13.30
CA ASP A 353 -13.83 -28.50 -11.97
C ASP A 353 -14.69 -27.91 -10.82
N VAL A 354 -15.68 -27.04 -11.08
CA VAL A 354 -16.52 -26.44 -10.02
C VAL A 354 -18.01 -26.53 -10.32
N ALA A 355 -18.68 -27.53 -9.74
CA ALA A 355 -20.13 -27.67 -9.77
C ALA A 355 -20.81 -26.83 -8.66
N TYR A 356 -21.75 -25.95 -9.03
CA TYR A 356 -22.67 -25.32 -8.08
C TYR A 356 -23.86 -26.25 -7.77
N SER A 357 -24.03 -26.62 -6.51
CA SER A 357 -25.23 -27.33 -6.02
C SER A 357 -26.21 -26.34 -5.38
N SER A 358 -27.40 -26.24 -5.96
CA SER A 358 -28.52 -25.44 -5.42
C SER A 358 -29.44 -26.30 -4.56
N LEU A 359 -29.08 -26.56 -3.31
CA LEU A 359 -29.95 -27.23 -2.33
C LEU A 359 -29.71 -26.66 -0.93
N ALA A 360 -30.80 -26.56 -0.16
CA ALA A 360 -30.78 -25.99 1.19
C ALA A 360 -29.97 -26.87 2.15
N LEU A 361 -29.13 -26.24 2.97
CA LEU A 361 -28.43 -26.89 4.07
C LEU A 361 -29.37 -27.04 5.28
N GLU A 362 -30.17 -28.10 5.29
CA GLU A 362 -30.59 -28.69 6.55
C GLU A 362 -29.38 -29.40 7.19
N SER A 363 -29.25 -29.32 8.50
CA SER A 363 -28.20 -30.03 9.24
C SER A 363 -28.45 -31.54 9.22
N HIS A 364 -27.40 -32.37 9.21
CA HIS A 364 -27.35 -33.68 9.91
C HIS A 364 -25.90 -34.23 10.00
N GLU A 365 -25.76 -35.31 10.76
CA GLU A 365 -24.55 -35.72 11.50
C GLU A 365 -23.46 -36.46 10.68
N LEU A 366 -22.26 -36.53 11.26
CA LEU A 366 -21.11 -37.29 10.72
C LEU A 366 -21.25 -38.81 11.01
N PRO A 367 -21.06 -39.71 10.03
CA PRO A 367 -21.09 -41.16 10.26
C PRO A 367 -19.81 -41.75 10.90
N ASP A 368 -20.02 -42.77 11.73
CA ASP A 368 -19.02 -43.63 12.40
C ASP A 368 -18.27 -44.55 11.40
N PRO A 369 -16.96 -44.84 11.57
CA PRO A 369 -16.18 -45.58 10.57
C PRO A 369 -16.13 -47.09 10.84
N LYS A 370 -16.62 -47.91 9.90
CA LYS A 370 -16.37 -49.37 9.89
C LYS A 370 -16.10 -49.91 8.49
N ASP A 371 -14.97 -50.59 8.40
CA ASP A 371 -14.55 -51.65 7.46
C ASP A 371 -14.81 -51.46 5.96
N ASP A 372 -13.72 -51.41 5.18
CA ASP A 372 -13.35 -52.63 4.45
C ASP A 372 -11.87 -52.66 4.04
N THR A 373 -11.27 -53.81 4.30
CA THR A 373 -9.86 -54.21 4.17
C THR A 373 -9.14 -53.90 2.84
N ILE A 374 -7.89 -53.38 2.92
CA ILE A 374 -6.78 -53.70 2.00
C ILE A 374 -5.52 -54.03 2.83
N THR A 375 -4.71 -54.95 2.33
CA THR A 375 -3.80 -55.81 3.11
C THR A 375 -2.42 -55.25 3.45
N LEU A 376 -1.84 -55.85 4.48
CA LEU A 376 -0.53 -55.63 5.07
C LEU A 376 0.63 -56.09 4.16
N GLU A 377 1.48 -55.16 3.68
CA GLU A 377 2.94 -55.33 3.50
C GLU A 377 3.57 -54.09 2.81
N SER A 378 4.11 -53.15 3.59
CA SER A 378 5.38 -52.47 3.26
C SER A 378 5.88 -51.55 4.39
N LEU A 379 7.15 -51.75 4.74
CA LEU A 379 8.07 -50.73 5.27
C LEU A 379 7.79 -50.18 6.68
N THR A 380 8.16 -51.02 7.64
CA THR A 380 8.89 -50.62 8.85
C THR A 380 10.09 -49.68 8.58
N ASN A 381 10.54 -48.99 9.65
CA ASN A 381 11.78 -48.19 9.82
C ASN A 381 11.62 -46.68 9.49
N ASN A 382 11.57 -45.76 10.45
CA ASN A 382 12.45 -45.66 11.62
C ASN A 382 11.79 -44.93 12.80
N ALA A 383 12.14 -45.36 14.02
CA ALA A 383 11.83 -44.67 15.26
C ALA A 383 13.05 -43.91 15.79
N ALA A 384 12.82 -42.70 16.32
CA ALA A 384 13.59 -42.06 17.39
C ALA A 384 12.75 -40.89 17.95
N LEU A 385 12.04 -41.08 19.07
CA LEU A 385 12.51 -40.80 20.43
C LEU A 385 12.83 -39.32 20.69
N ARG A 386 11.90 -38.59 21.33
CA ARG A 386 11.84 -38.53 22.81
C ARG A 386 10.56 -37.82 23.29
N ALA A 387 10.02 -38.32 24.40
CA ALA A 387 9.15 -37.57 25.30
C ALA A 387 9.90 -37.39 26.62
N GLU A 388 9.70 -36.26 27.29
CA GLU A 388 9.89 -36.13 28.74
C GLU A 388 8.69 -35.38 29.31
N GLU A 389 8.10 -35.93 30.38
CA GLU A 389 7.06 -35.29 31.19
C GLU A 389 7.73 -34.48 32.31
N GLU A 390 7.10 -33.39 32.77
CA GLU A 390 7.00 -33.13 34.22
C GLU A 390 5.85 -32.16 34.57
N LYS A 391 5.47 -32.12 35.86
CA LYS A 391 4.21 -31.57 36.39
C LYS A 391 4.46 -30.55 37.56
N PRO A 392 3.47 -29.95 38.26
CA PRO A 392 3.45 -28.49 38.47
C PRO A 392 3.53 -27.98 39.93
N ALA A 393 3.82 -26.67 40.12
CA ALA A 393 3.47 -25.79 41.25
C ALA A 393 4.24 -24.44 41.10
N ALA A 394 3.98 -23.30 41.78
CA ALA A 394 2.78 -22.64 42.31
C ALA A 394 3.22 -21.21 42.78
N GLY A 395 2.38 -20.17 42.69
CA GLY A 395 2.76 -18.83 43.22
C GLY A 395 1.90 -17.65 42.75
N MET A 396 0.99 -17.17 43.61
CA MET A 396 0.08 -16.03 43.42
C MET A 396 0.59 -14.78 44.21
N PRO A 397 0.02 -13.55 44.16
CA PRO A 397 -1.42 -13.26 44.22
C PRO A 397 -1.99 -12.16 43.30
N VAL A 398 -3.29 -12.29 42.99
CA VAL A 398 -4.18 -11.21 42.53
C VAL A 398 -4.94 -10.67 43.75
N MET A 399 -5.10 -9.35 43.86
CA MET A 399 -5.84 -8.73 44.96
C MET A 399 -7.33 -8.60 44.61
N VAL A 400 -8.19 -9.25 45.40
CA VAL A 400 -9.66 -9.12 45.34
C VAL A 400 -10.11 -8.09 46.39
N LEU A 401 -11.06 -7.22 46.03
CA LEU A 401 -11.90 -6.56 47.03
C LEU A 401 -13.39 -6.74 46.68
N LEU A 402 -14.10 -7.43 47.57
CA LEU A 402 -15.55 -7.59 47.55
C LEU A 402 -16.24 -6.33 48.08
N VAL A 403 -17.36 -5.95 47.46
CA VAL A 403 -18.42 -5.18 48.14
C VAL A 403 -19.76 -5.86 47.87
N ALA A 404 -20.57 -6.00 48.92
CA ALA A 404 -21.77 -6.84 48.94
C ALA A 404 -23.01 -6.15 48.36
N PHE A 405 -23.99 -6.97 47.96
CA PHE A 405 -25.33 -6.53 47.59
C PHE A 405 -26.11 -5.98 48.79
N SER A 406 -26.86 -4.90 48.57
CA SER A 406 -28.08 -4.62 49.32
C SER A 406 -29.17 -4.21 48.33
N ALA A 407 -30.36 -4.78 48.47
CA ALA A 407 -31.48 -4.56 47.56
C ALA A 407 -32.55 -3.70 48.24
N ILE A 408 -32.68 -2.45 47.81
CA ILE A 408 -33.86 -1.60 48.04
C ILE A 408 -34.17 -0.91 46.71
N GLY A 409 -35.43 -0.96 46.29
CA GLY A 409 -35.83 -0.62 44.92
C GLY A 409 -35.81 0.88 44.60
N GLY A 410 -35.70 1.18 43.31
CA GLY A 410 -35.80 2.53 42.76
C GLY A 410 -35.46 2.53 41.27
N VAL A 411 -36.30 3.19 40.46
CA VAL A 411 -36.04 3.40 39.03
C VAL A 411 -34.81 4.30 38.88
N VAL A 412 -33.84 3.90 38.05
CA VAL A 412 -32.71 4.75 37.65
C VAL A 412 -32.62 4.78 36.13
N GLY A 413 -32.87 5.95 35.55
CA GLY A 413 -32.65 6.21 34.13
C GLY A 413 -31.16 6.45 33.82
N PHE A 414 -30.74 6.10 32.61
CA PHE A 414 -29.36 6.32 32.17
C PHE A 414 -29.12 7.77 31.76
N THR A 415 -28.48 8.55 32.62
CA THR A 415 -27.91 9.86 32.25
C THR A 415 -26.50 9.67 31.71
N VAL A 416 -26.34 9.60 30.38
CA VAL A 416 -25.01 9.59 29.76
C VAL A 416 -24.43 11.01 29.78
N ALA A 417 -23.49 11.26 30.68
CA ALA A 417 -22.75 12.53 30.73
C ALA A 417 -21.80 12.65 29.53
N ARG A 418 -22.23 13.41 28.51
CA ARG A 418 -21.42 13.71 27.33
C ARG A 418 -20.38 14.78 27.67
N ALA A 419 -19.11 14.38 27.80
CA ALA A 419 -18.01 15.31 28.02
C ALA A 419 -17.67 16.10 26.72
N THR A 420 -18.42 17.16 26.45
CA THR A 420 -18.12 18.09 25.34
C THR A 420 -17.03 19.08 25.75
N ARG A 421 -15.82 18.96 25.18
CA ARG A 421 -14.86 20.08 25.16
C ARG A 421 -15.37 21.17 24.22
N THR A 422 -15.98 22.21 24.77
CA THR A 422 -16.27 23.45 24.03
C THR A 422 -15.01 24.31 23.98
N HIS A 423 -14.33 24.37 22.84
CA HIS A 423 -13.36 25.42 22.56
C HIS A 423 -14.12 26.70 22.19
N SER A 424 -14.05 27.71 23.06
CA SER A 424 -14.60 29.04 22.80
C SER A 424 -13.54 29.87 22.09
N TYR A 425 -13.81 30.28 20.85
CA TYR A 425 -12.98 31.26 20.13
C TYR A 425 -13.51 32.67 20.43
N ALA A 426 -12.63 33.56 20.89
CA ALA A 426 -12.95 34.97 21.01
C ALA A 426 -12.97 35.63 19.62
N PRO A 427 -13.90 36.57 19.35
CA PRO A 427 -13.88 37.33 18.11
C PRO A 427 -12.66 38.26 18.07
N ILE A 428 -12.00 38.30 16.92
CA ILE A 428 -11.01 39.34 16.59
C ILE A 428 -11.79 40.48 15.92
N ASN A 429 -11.52 41.72 16.35
CA ASN A 429 -12.12 42.95 15.81
C ASN A 429 -11.62 43.28 14.40
#